data_AF-A0A538DC95-F1
#
_entry.id   AF-A0A538DC95-F1
#
_cell.length_a   1.000
_cell.length_b   1.000
_cell.length_c   1.000
_cell.angle_alpha   90.00
_cell.angle_beta   90.00
_cell.angle_gamma   90.00
#
_symmetry.space_group_name_H-M   'P 1'
#
loop_
_entity.id
_entity.type
_entity.pdbx_description
1 polymer ?
#
loop_
_entity_poly.entity_id
_entity_poly.type
_entity_poly.pdbx_seq_one_letter_code
_entity_poly.pdbx_strand_id
1 'polypeptide(L)'
;MRLGRRWAEDYNEVKEIGSRTSTTRTPEQTLAARFWGEPPVQQAHAAFRRFIADHGLDVADASRFMAMTTVTAADGLITCFDAKYHYAFWRPITAIRAGDTDGNDATAPDPNWLPLLPATPNHPEYPSAHACATTGIGLAIAKFLGTRDIDFTVPSITGLGDRHFDQLSDLEYEVTNARVWGGIHFRTAIEDGSQIGKKVAHDVLAHHFHNARR
;
A
#
# COMPACT_ATOMS: atom_id res chain seq x y z
N MET A 1 4.08 -28.74 2.07
CA MET A 1 5.26 -27.89 1.92
C MET A 1 5.32 -27.03 3.17
N ARG A 2 6.28 -27.24 4.08
CA ARG A 2 6.37 -26.46 5.33
C ARG A 2 6.82 -25.05 4.99
N LEU A 3 5.97 -24.06 5.22
CA LEU A 3 6.35 -22.66 5.04
C LEU A 3 7.41 -22.27 6.09
N GLY A 4 8.44 -21.51 5.68
CA GLY A 4 9.66 -21.30 6.46
C GLY A 4 9.54 -20.31 7.64
N ARG A 5 10.67 -19.94 8.26
CA ARG A 5 10.73 -18.99 9.39
C ARG A 5 10.06 -17.65 9.09
N ARG A 6 10.34 -17.06 7.92
CA ARG A 6 9.76 -15.78 7.48
C ARG A 6 8.24 -15.80 7.45
N TRP A 7 7.65 -16.93 7.04
CA TRP A 7 6.19 -17.08 7.06
C TRP A 7 5.62 -17.01 8.47
N ALA A 8 6.25 -17.70 9.43
CA ALA A 8 5.79 -17.66 10.82
C ALA A 8 5.90 -16.25 11.43
N GLU A 9 6.94 -15.49 11.06
CA GLU A 9 7.10 -14.10 11.50
C GLU A 9 5.96 -13.21 10.97
N ASP A 10 5.73 -13.23 9.66
CA ASP A 10 4.66 -12.46 9.01
C ASP A 10 3.27 -12.84 9.53
N TYR A 11 3.02 -14.15 9.68
CA TYR A 11 1.78 -14.68 10.20
C TYR A 11 1.50 -14.18 11.61
N ASN A 12 2.49 -14.30 12.50
CA ASN A 12 2.32 -13.95 13.91
C ASN A 12 2.24 -12.42 14.09
N GLU A 13 2.98 -11.65 13.30
CA GLU A 13 2.83 -10.18 13.25
C GLU A 13 1.38 -9.80 12.95
N VAL A 14 0.82 -10.30 11.84
CA VAL A 14 -0.55 -9.96 11.43
C VAL A 14 -1.59 -10.51 12.41
N LYS A 15 -1.38 -11.72 12.94
CA LYS A 15 -2.27 -12.31 13.94
C LYS A 15 -2.39 -11.41 15.17
N GLU A 16 -1.28 -10.84 15.62
CA GLU A 16 -1.24 -9.94 16.77
C GLU A 16 -1.75 -8.53 16.44
N ILE A 17 -1.07 -7.82 15.54
CA ILE A 17 -1.31 -6.39 15.29
C ILE A 17 -2.49 -6.12 14.35
N GLY A 18 -2.86 -7.10 13.52
CA GLY A 18 -3.95 -7.00 12.55
C GLY A 18 -5.32 -7.39 13.11
N SER A 19 -5.36 -8.00 14.31
CA SER A 19 -6.59 -8.46 14.95
C SER A 19 -7.55 -7.31 15.25
N ARG A 20 -8.85 -7.51 15.03
CA ARG A 20 -9.91 -6.55 15.38
C ARG A 20 -9.88 -6.16 16.87
N THR A 21 -9.42 -7.06 17.72
CA THR A 21 -9.29 -6.87 19.18
C THR A 21 -7.83 -6.83 19.62
N SER A 22 -6.91 -6.42 18.74
CA SER A 22 -5.50 -6.22 19.08
C SER A 22 -5.35 -5.31 20.29
N THR A 23 -4.53 -5.72 21.26
CA THR A 23 -4.18 -4.92 22.45
C THR A 23 -2.85 -4.21 22.29
N THR A 24 -2.09 -4.49 21.22
CA THR A 24 -0.78 -3.90 20.95
C THR A 24 -0.82 -2.84 19.86
N ARG A 25 -1.81 -2.88 18.95
CA ARG A 25 -2.04 -1.82 17.96
C ARG A 25 -2.49 -0.52 18.63
N THR A 26 -1.80 0.57 18.33
CA THR A 26 -2.12 1.89 18.91
C THR A 26 -3.38 2.52 18.29
N PRO A 27 -3.98 3.55 18.94
CA PRO A 27 -5.08 4.30 18.34
C PRO A 27 -4.71 4.93 16.99
N GLU A 28 -3.49 5.47 16.86
CA GLU A 28 -3.01 6.07 15.61
C GLU A 28 -2.88 5.03 14.49
N GLN A 29 -2.31 3.86 14.79
CA GLN A 29 -2.22 2.76 13.82
C GLN A 29 -3.62 2.27 13.38
N THR A 30 -4.59 2.30 14.30
CA THR A 30 -5.99 1.98 13.97
C THR A 30 -6.60 3.03 13.05
N LEU A 31 -6.35 4.32 13.29
CA LEU A 31 -6.82 5.41 12.44
C LEU A 31 -6.19 5.31 11.04
N ALA A 32 -4.86 5.15 10.96
CA ALA A 32 -4.15 4.99 9.69
C ALA A 32 -4.66 3.76 8.91
N ALA A 33 -4.85 2.61 9.56
CA ALA A 33 -5.41 1.43 8.90
C ALA A 33 -6.80 1.69 8.31
N ARG A 34 -7.68 2.42 9.02
CA ARG A 34 -9.01 2.79 8.52
C ARG A 34 -8.94 3.82 7.40
N PHE A 35 -8.07 4.82 7.52
CA PHE A 35 -7.84 5.84 6.50
C PHE A 35 -7.39 5.21 5.18
N TRP A 36 -6.43 4.29 5.22
CA TRP A 36 -6.01 3.56 4.02
C TRP A 36 -7.00 2.45 3.63
N GLY A 37 -8.01 2.15 4.44
CA GLY A 37 -9.12 1.26 4.10
C GLY A 37 -10.16 1.90 3.18
N GLU A 38 -10.08 3.22 2.95
CA GLU A 38 -10.95 3.95 2.04
C GLU A 38 -10.76 3.53 0.57
N PRO A 39 -11.72 3.82 -0.32
CA PRO A 39 -11.58 3.56 -1.76
C PRO A 39 -10.30 4.18 -2.36
N PRO A 40 -9.29 3.37 -2.73
CA PRO A 40 -7.93 3.87 -2.93
C PRO A 40 -7.75 4.72 -4.19
N VAL A 41 -8.47 4.40 -5.27
CA VAL A 41 -8.38 5.15 -6.53
C VAL A 41 -8.98 6.54 -6.37
N GLN A 42 -10.13 6.63 -5.69
CA GLN A 42 -10.79 7.89 -5.38
C GLN A 42 -9.93 8.76 -4.46
N GLN A 43 -9.36 8.15 -3.41
CA GLN A 43 -8.47 8.82 -2.47
C GLN A 43 -7.19 9.34 -3.16
N ALA A 44 -6.52 8.52 -3.97
CA ALA A 44 -5.33 8.92 -4.72
C ALA A 44 -5.62 10.08 -5.68
N HIS A 45 -6.71 10.01 -6.46
CA HIS A 45 -7.08 11.09 -7.37
C HIS A 45 -7.52 12.37 -6.64
N ALA A 46 -8.11 12.25 -5.44
CA ALA A 46 -8.37 13.42 -4.59
C ALA A 46 -7.05 14.06 -4.12
N ALA A 47 -6.07 13.26 -3.71
CA ALA A 47 -4.75 13.74 -3.34
C ALA A 47 -4.00 14.40 -4.52
N PHE A 48 -4.12 13.86 -5.73
CA PHE A 48 -3.51 14.49 -6.92
C PHE A 48 -4.11 15.86 -7.23
N ARG A 49 -5.44 16.00 -7.16
CA ARG A 49 -6.10 17.29 -7.33
C ARG A 49 -5.71 18.27 -6.23
N ARG A 50 -5.58 17.79 -4.99
CA ARG A 50 -5.13 18.60 -3.86
C ARG A 50 -3.71 19.10 -4.07
N PHE A 51 -2.78 18.22 -4.47
CA PHE A 51 -1.41 18.58 -4.81
C PHE A 51 -1.34 19.64 -5.92
N ILE A 52 -2.10 19.48 -7.01
CA ILE A 52 -2.15 20.50 -8.08
C ILE A 52 -2.56 21.87 -7.53
N ALA A 53 -3.57 21.91 -6.66
CA ALA A 53 -4.06 23.15 -6.06
C ALA A 53 -3.06 23.75 -5.08
N ASP A 54 -2.50 22.95 -4.17
CA ASP A 54 -1.57 23.39 -3.13
C ASP A 54 -0.26 23.92 -3.72
N HIS A 55 0.22 23.34 -4.83
CA HIS A 55 1.42 23.78 -5.54
C HIS A 55 1.17 24.79 -6.67
N GLY A 56 -0.09 25.19 -6.92
CA GLY A 56 -0.44 26.18 -7.93
C GLY A 56 0.00 25.81 -9.36
N LEU A 57 -0.05 24.52 -9.72
CA LEU A 57 0.43 24.05 -11.02
C LEU A 57 -0.43 24.59 -12.16
N ASP A 58 0.22 25.04 -13.24
CA ASP A 58 -0.49 25.42 -14.46
C ASP A 58 -1.04 24.19 -15.21
N VAL A 59 -1.76 24.42 -16.30
CA VAL A 59 -2.40 23.32 -17.06
C VAL A 59 -1.36 22.33 -17.61
N ALA A 60 -0.19 22.80 -18.06
CA ALA A 60 0.84 21.94 -18.62
C ALA A 60 1.50 21.09 -17.54
N ASP A 61 1.85 21.69 -16.41
CA ASP A 61 2.47 21.01 -15.27
C ASP A 61 1.49 20.07 -14.57
N ALA A 62 0.23 20.48 -14.39
CA ALA A 62 -0.82 19.61 -13.85
C ALA A 62 -1.08 18.40 -14.75
N SER A 63 -1.10 18.59 -16.08
CA SER A 63 -1.26 17.50 -17.04
C SER A 63 -0.08 16.52 -16.97
N ARG A 64 1.14 17.04 -16.87
CA ARG A 64 2.35 16.23 -16.73
C ARG A 64 2.36 15.46 -15.41
N PHE A 65 2.03 16.12 -14.31
CA PHE A 65 1.95 15.53 -12.97
C PHE A 65 0.94 14.37 -12.93
N MET A 66 -0.29 14.60 -13.42
CA MET A 66 -1.32 13.57 -13.49
C MET A 66 -0.90 12.40 -14.37
N ALA A 67 -0.29 12.67 -15.52
CA ALA A 67 0.20 11.61 -16.39
C ALA A 67 1.28 10.77 -15.69
N MET A 68 2.26 11.41 -15.03
CA MET A 68 3.33 10.73 -14.30
C MET A 68 2.78 9.82 -13.20
N THR A 69 1.90 10.34 -12.34
CA THR A 69 1.38 9.59 -11.19
C THR A 69 0.38 8.51 -11.62
N THR A 70 -0.53 8.81 -12.55
CA THR A 70 -1.55 7.84 -13.01
C THR A 70 -0.94 6.70 -13.83
N VAL A 71 -0.02 6.96 -14.76
CA VAL A 71 0.62 5.89 -15.56
C VAL A 71 1.46 4.99 -14.64
N THR A 72 2.26 5.58 -13.76
CA THR A 72 3.07 4.81 -12.80
C THR A 72 2.20 3.94 -11.89
N ALA A 73 1.10 4.47 -11.38
CA ALA A 73 0.15 3.71 -10.56
C ALA A 73 -0.52 2.58 -11.35
N ALA A 74 -0.94 2.85 -12.59
CA ALA A 74 -1.61 1.87 -13.45
C ALA A 74 -0.70 0.69 -13.76
N ASP A 75 0.53 0.92 -14.21
CA ASP A 75 1.49 -0.14 -14.53
C ASP A 75 1.92 -0.93 -13.27
N GLY A 76 2.01 -0.23 -12.13
CA GLY A 76 2.27 -0.86 -10.84
C GLY A 76 1.14 -1.81 -10.42
N LEU A 77 -0.11 -1.40 -10.64
CA LEU A 77 -1.29 -2.24 -10.39
C LEU A 77 -1.40 -3.39 -11.39
N ILE A 78 -1.14 -3.18 -12.68
CA ILE A 78 -1.14 -4.25 -13.70
C ILE A 78 -0.14 -5.34 -13.30
N THR A 79 1.10 -4.95 -12.99
CA THR A 79 2.15 -5.87 -12.55
C THR A 79 1.80 -6.57 -11.24
N CYS A 80 1.20 -5.84 -10.30
CA CYS A 80 0.72 -6.41 -9.04
C CYS A 80 -0.35 -7.47 -9.26
N PHE A 81 -1.34 -7.19 -10.10
CA PHE A 81 -2.47 -8.09 -10.34
C PHE A 81 -2.08 -9.31 -11.16
N ASP A 82 -1.12 -9.19 -12.08
CA ASP A 82 -0.48 -10.35 -12.72
C ASP A 82 0.12 -11.30 -11.66
N ALA A 83 0.95 -10.76 -10.75
CA ALA A 83 1.53 -11.54 -9.66
C ALA A 83 0.46 -12.13 -8.71
N LYS A 84 -0.60 -11.37 -8.39
CA LYS A 84 -1.71 -11.85 -7.55
C LYS A 84 -2.34 -13.11 -8.09
N TYR A 85 -2.65 -13.13 -9.38
CA TYR A 85 -3.31 -14.27 -9.98
C TYR A 85 -2.33 -15.38 -10.39
N HIS A 86 -1.04 -15.06 -10.55
CA HIS A 86 0.00 -16.07 -10.68
C HIS A 86 0.21 -16.87 -9.38
N TYR A 87 0.39 -16.20 -8.24
CA TYR A 87 0.69 -16.86 -6.96
C TYR A 87 -0.55 -17.29 -6.18
N ALA A 88 -1.68 -16.62 -6.38
CA ALA A 88 -2.98 -16.94 -5.77
C ALA A 88 -2.94 -17.13 -4.23
N PHE A 89 -2.08 -16.38 -3.54
CA PHE A 89 -1.85 -16.55 -2.10
C PHE A 89 -3.08 -16.15 -1.26
N TRP A 90 -3.37 -16.93 -0.22
CA TRP A 90 -4.50 -16.74 0.69
C TRP A 90 -4.38 -15.51 1.59
N ARG A 91 -5.53 -14.98 2.03
CA ARG A 91 -5.63 -13.80 2.91
C ARG A 91 -5.36 -14.14 4.37
N PRO A 92 -4.94 -13.18 5.22
CA PRO A 92 -4.69 -13.44 6.64
C PRO A 92 -5.89 -14.03 7.39
N ILE A 93 -7.12 -13.58 7.09
CA ILE A 93 -8.33 -14.16 7.72
C ILE A 93 -8.46 -15.66 7.46
N THR A 94 -8.11 -16.13 6.26
CA THR A 94 -8.16 -17.55 5.91
C THR A 94 -6.98 -18.29 6.53
N ALA A 95 -5.77 -17.76 6.34
CA ALA A 95 -4.54 -18.37 6.84
C ALA A 95 -4.55 -18.53 8.36
N ILE A 96 -4.94 -17.48 9.10
CA ILE A 96 -4.91 -17.48 10.57
C ILE A 96 -5.95 -18.42 11.16
N ARG A 97 -7.12 -18.53 10.54
CA ARG A 97 -8.16 -19.47 10.98
C ARG A 97 -7.78 -20.92 10.74
N ALA A 98 -6.98 -21.18 9.70
CA ALA A 98 -6.54 -22.51 9.28
C ALA A 98 -5.01 -22.69 9.44
N GLY A 99 -4.40 -22.05 10.43
CA GLY A 99 -2.94 -22.08 10.63
C GLY A 99 -2.37 -23.49 10.82
N ASP A 100 -3.18 -24.43 11.30
CA ASP A 100 -2.83 -25.86 11.41
C ASP A 100 -2.75 -26.60 10.06
N THR A 101 -3.11 -25.96 8.94
CA THR A 101 -3.10 -26.56 7.60
C THR A 101 -1.88 -26.21 6.75
N ASP A 102 -1.01 -25.33 7.22
CA ASP A 102 0.17 -24.86 6.47
C ASP A 102 1.45 -25.69 6.70
N GLY A 103 1.38 -26.67 7.62
CA GLY A 103 2.47 -27.56 7.98
C GLY A 103 3.58 -26.90 8.82
N ASN A 104 3.31 -25.77 9.49
CA ASN A 104 4.25 -25.07 10.34
C ASN A 104 3.77 -24.98 11.81
N ASP A 105 4.48 -25.65 12.71
CA ASP A 105 4.14 -25.63 14.15
C ASP A 105 4.19 -24.24 14.82
N ALA A 106 4.78 -23.24 14.16
CA ALA A 106 4.90 -21.87 14.66
C ALA A 106 3.72 -20.95 14.27
N THR A 107 2.72 -21.45 13.54
CA THR A 107 1.55 -20.69 13.07
C THR A 107 0.26 -21.23 13.68
N ALA A 108 0.18 -21.18 15.02
CA ALA A 108 -1.00 -21.66 15.74
C ALA A 108 -2.30 -21.06 15.17
N PRO A 109 -3.35 -21.85 14.91
CA PRO A 109 -4.60 -21.33 14.36
C PRO A 109 -5.34 -20.46 15.39
N ASP A 110 -6.23 -19.60 14.90
CA ASP A 110 -7.29 -18.96 15.68
C ASP A 110 -8.57 -18.93 14.84
N PRO A 111 -9.49 -19.92 15.01
CA PRO A 111 -10.71 -20.06 14.21
C PRO A 111 -11.65 -18.86 14.29
N ASN A 112 -11.56 -18.04 15.35
CA ASN A 112 -12.42 -16.88 15.57
C ASN A 112 -11.74 -15.56 15.17
N TRP A 113 -10.51 -15.60 14.69
CA TRP A 113 -9.76 -14.42 14.31
C TRP A 113 -10.50 -13.58 13.27
N LEU A 114 -10.47 -12.26 13.45
CA LEU A 114 -11.06 -11.29 12.55
C LEU A 114 -10.09 -10.12 12.36
N PRO A 115 -9.92 -9.62 11.12
CA PRO A 115 -9.09 -8.44 10.85
C PRO A 115 -9.74 -7.15 11.37
N LEU A 116 -8.93 -6.12 11.59
CA LEU A 116 -9.44 -4.77 11.89
C LEU A 116 -10.32 -4.24 10.75
N LEU A 117 -9.86 -4.37 9.50
CA LEU A 117 -10.64 -3.98 8.32
C LEU A 117 -11.62 -5.10 7.97
N PRO A 118 -12.93 -4.90 8.14
CA PRO A 118 -13.91 -5.99 8.07
C PRO A 118 -14.11 -6.52 6.65
N ALA A 119 -13.91 -5.68 5.63
CA ALA A 119 -14.01 -6.06 4.23
C ALA A 119 -12.65 -6.54 3.72
N THR A 120 -12.42 -7.86 3.76
CA THR A 120 -11.27 -8.45 3.06
C THR A 120 -11.47 -8.28 1.55
N PRO A 121 -10.52 -7.64 0.82
CA PRO A 121 -10.72 -7.42 -0.61
C PRO A 121 -10.79 -8.74 -1.40
N ASN A 122 -11.66 -8.78 -2.41
CA ASN A 122 -12.03 -9.97 -3.20
C ASN A 122 -11.01 -10.33 -4.29
N HIS A 123 -9.72 -10.36 -3.93
CA HIS A 123 -8.62 -10.78 -4.79
C HIS A 123 -7.48 -11.40 -3.94
N PRO A 124 -6.57 -12.18 -4.54
CA PRO A 124 -5.44 -12.79 -3.82
C PRO A 124 -4.61 -11.80 -3.01
N GLU A 125 -3.96 -12.31 -1.98
CA GLU A 125 -3.21 -11.53 -0.99
C GLU A 125 -1.90 -10.99 -1.57
N TYR A 126 -1.03 -11.87 -2.06
CA TYR A 126 0.33 -11.50 -2.45
C TYR A 126 0.42 -11.04 -3.91
N PRO A 127 1.10 -9.92 -4.23
CA PRO A 127 1.63 -8.89 -3.33
C PRO A 127 0.57 -7.81 -3.02
N SER A 128 0.84 -6.87 -2.12
CA SER A 128 -0.11 -5.81 -1.78
C SER A 128 -0.24 -4.75 -2.89
N ALA A 129 -1.46 -4.55 -3.38
CA ALA A 129 -1.76 -3.56 -4.42
C ALA A 129 -1.54 -2.12 -3.95
N HIS A 130 -1.80 -1.83 -2.67
CA HIS A 130 -1.50 -0.52 -2.09
C HIS A 130 0.01 -0.25 -2.10
N ALA A 131 0.83 -1.23 -1.73
CA ALA A 131 2.28 -1.07 -1.74
C ALA A 131 2.83 -0.88 -3.17
N CYS A 132 2.30 -1.63 -4.15
CA CYS A 132 2.70 -1.49 -5.56
C CYS A 132 2.38 -0.08 -6.10
N ALA A 133 1.17 0.42 -5.83
CA ALA A 133 0.73 1.71 -6.35
C ALA A 133 1.36 2.89 -5.61
N THR A 134 1.27 2.94 -4.27
CA THR A 134 1.70 4.10 -3.48
C THR A 134 3.20 4.35 -3.60
N THR A 135 4.02 3.30 -3.54
CA THR A 135 5.47 3.47 -3.70
C THR A 135 5.81 4.06 -5.07
N GLY A 136 5.13 3.62 -6.13
CA GLY A 136 5.32 4.19 -7.46
C GLY A 136 4.84 5.63 -7.57
N ILE A 137 3.65 5.94 -7.05
CA ILE A 137 3.08 7.29 -6.97
C ILE A 137 4.04 8.24 -6.25
N GLY A 138 4.52 7.85 -5.09
CA GLY A 138 5.42 8.68 -4.29
C GLY A 138 6.74 8.98 -5.00
N LEU A 139 7.31 8.02 -5.73
CA LEU A 139 8.48 8.24 -6.57
C LEU A 139 8.20 9.15 -7.78
N ALA A 140 7.00 9.06 -8.36
CA ALA A 140 6.58 9.97 -9.42
C ALA A 140 6.43 11.42 -8.91
N ILE A 141 5.85 11.61 -7.72
CA ILE A 141 5.77 12.93 -7.04
C ILE A 141 7.18 13.46 -6.76
N ALA A 142 8.05 12.64 -6.16
CA ALA A 142 9.42 13.03 -5.83
C ALA A 142 10.21 13.43 -7.09
N LYS A 143 10.05 12.69 -8.20
CA LYS A 143 10.68 13.05 -9.48
C LYS A 143 10.11 14.35 -10.05
N PHE A 144 8.80 14.56 -9.94
CA PHE A 144 8.15 15.79 -10.42
C PHE A 144 8.70 17.01 -9.69
N LEU A 145 8.87 16.93 -8.36
CA LEU A 145 9.42 18.00 -7.53
C LEU A 145 10.94 18.12 -7.61
N GLY A 146 11.64 17.05 -8.01
CA GLY A 146 13.10 16.99 -7.97
C GLY A 146 13.69 16.81 -6.56
N THR A 147 12.85 16.45 -5.57
CA THR A 147 13.23 16.23 -4.16
C THR A 147 12.41 15.07 -3.56
N ARG A 148 12.86 14.53 -2.42
CA ARG A 148 12.09 13.56 -1.63
C ARG A 148 11.22 14.22 -0.54
N ASP A 149 11.33 15.53 -0.37
CA ASP A 149 10.43 16.35 0.43
C ASP A 149 9.20 16.65 -0.44
N ILE A 150 8.14 15.86 -0.25
CA ILE A 150 7.02 15.80 -1.18
C ILE A 150 5.86 16.74 -0.82
N ASP A 151 5.80 17.24 0.42
CA ASP A 151 4.74 18.17 0.89
C ASP A 151 3.34 17.70 0.46
N PHE A 152 3.00 16.45 0.77
CA PHE A 152 1.89 15.75 0.14
C PHE A 152 0.74 15.51 1.12
N THR A 153 -0.43 16.08 0.80
CA THR A 153 -1.65 15.88 1.58
C THR A 153 -2.59 14.89 0.88
N VAL A 154 -2.97 13.84 1.58
CA VAL A 154 -3.98 12.85 1.16
C VAL A 154 -5.28 13.15 1.89
N PRO A 155 -6.33 13.59 1.19
CA PRO A 155 -7.62 13.85 1.83
C PRO A 155 -8.33 12.56 2.22
N SER A 156 -9.02 12.56 3.36
CA SER A 156 -9.99 11.50 3.66
C SER A 156 -11.28 11.74 2.86
N ILE A 157 -11.76 10.70 2.19
CA ILE A 157 -13.05 10.73 1.49
C ILE A 157 -14.21 10.20 2.34
N THR A 158 -13.93 9.81 3.60
CA THR A 158 -14.95 9.35 4.57
C THR A 158 -15.03 10.21 5.84
N GLY A 159 -14.23 11.28 5.94
CA GLY A 159 -14.25 12.21 7.08
C GLY A 159 -13.36 11.80 8.25
N LEU A 160 -12.36 10.95 8.03
CA LEU A 160 -11.36 10.54 9.03
C LEU A 160 -10.25 11.58 9.27
N GLY A 161 -10.30 12.71 8.57
CA GLY A 161 -9.26 13.74 8.57
C GLY A 161 -8.20 13.50 7.50
N ASP A 162 -7.69 14.59 6.94
CA ASP A 162 -6.60 14.54 5.96
C ASP A 162 -5.30 14.08 6.62
N ARG A 163 -4.44 13.40 5.85
CA ARG A 163 -3.11 12.99 6.29
C ARG A 163 -2.05 13.69 5.47
N HIS A 164 -1.06 14.27 6.16
CA HIS A 164 0.02 15.04 5.56
C HIS A 164 1.35 14.28 5.69
N PHE A 165 2.16 14.33 4.63
CA PHE A 165 3.45 13.67 4.56
C PHE A 165 4.51 14.64 4.04
N ASP A 166 5.47 14.98 4.89
CA ASP A 166 6.59 15.85 4.53
C ASP A 166 7.52 15.12 3.56
N GLN A 167 7.87 13.86 3.85
CA GLN A 167 8.77 13.07 3.02
C GLN A 167 8.11 11.85 2.40
N LEU A 168 8.67 11.42 1.27
CA LEU A 168 8.29 10.16 0.61
C LEU A 168 8.40 8.95 1.56
N SER A 169 9.41 8.93 2.45
CA SER A 169 9.55 7.86 3.43
C SER A 169 8.38 7.77 4.41
N ASP A 170 7.74 8.89 4.72
CA ASP A 170 6.63 8.94 5.70
C ASP A 170 5.37 8.34 5.08
N LEU A 171 5.09 8.71 3.83
CA LEU A 171 4.03 8.11 3.02
C LEU A 171 4.23 6.60 2.84
N GLU A 172 5.45 6.18 2.47
CA GLU A 172 5.78 4.76 2.31
C GLU A 172 5.62 4.01 3.63
N TYR A 173 6.17 4.54 4.73
CA TYR A 173 6.07 3.92 6.05
C TYR A 173 4.62 3.70 6.48
N GLU A 174 3.78 4.72 6.36
CA GLU A 174 2.42 4.61 6.84
C GLU A 174 1.58 3.65 5.99
N VAL A 175 1.61 3.79 4.67
CA VAL A 175 0.80 2.94 3.78
C VAL A 175 1.19 1.47 3.88
N THR A 176 2.49 1.19 3.92
CA THR A 176 3.01 -0.17 4.01
C THR A 176 2.56 -0.84 5.31
N ASN A 177 2.61 -0.12 6.43
CA ASN A 177 2.18 -0.65 7.71
C ASN A 177 0.66 -0.70 7.89
N ALA A 178 -0.09 0.24 7.32
CA ALA A 178 -1.54 0.32 7.46
C ALA A 178 -2.26 -0.96 7.01
N ARG A 179 -1.70 -1.69 6.04
CA ARG A 179 -2.30 -2.96 5.55
C ARG A 179 -2.09 -4.12 6.52
N VAL A 180 -0.97 -4.11 7.24
CA VAL A 180 -0.64 -5.08 8.30
C VAL A 180 -1.47 -4.77 9.54
N TRP A 181 -1.51 -3.51 9.97
CA TRP A 181 -2.39 -3.03 11.06
C TRP A 181 -3.87 -3.29 10.77
N GLY A 182 -4.27 -3.22 9.49
CA GLY A 182 -5.60 -3.55 9.02
C GLY A 182 -5.95 -5.04 9.01
N GLY A 183 -4.96 -5.92 9.16
CA GLY A 183 -5.14 -7.37 9.18
C GLY A 183 -5.41 -8.00 7.81
N ILE A 184 -5.03 -7.34 6.71
CA ILE A 184 -5.43 -7.78 5.36
C ILE A 184 -4.25 -8.14 4.45
N HIS A 185 -3.01 -7.88 4.88
CA HIS A 185 -1.80 -8.26 4.17
C HIS A 185 -0.70 -8.71 5.13
N PHE A 186 0.16 -9.61 4.65
CA PHE A 186 1.41 -10.01 5.31
C PHE A 186 2.55 -9.06 4.98
N ARG A 187 3.58 -9.01 5.85
CA ARG A 187 4.72 -8.09 5.70
C ARG A 187 5.48 -8.29 4.40
N THR A 188 5.75 -9.54 4.02
CA THR A 188 6.44 -9.88 2.77
C THR A 188 5.66 -9.39 1.55
N ALA A 189 4.33 -9.55 1.54
CA ALA A 189 3.48 -9.04 0.44
C ALA A 189 3.57 -7.52 0.28
N ILE A 190 3.80 -6.79 1.38
CA ILE A 190 3.99 -5.35 1.37
C ILE A 190 5.38 -4.98 0.86
N GLU A 191 6.43 -5.60 1.40
CA GLU A 191 7.81 -5.33 1.00
C GLU A 191 8.03 -5.61 -0.49
N ASP A 192 7.61 -6.79 -0.97
CA ASP A 192 7.75 -7.17 -2.37
C ASP A 192 6.87 -6.32 -3.28
N GLY A 193 5.67 -5.95 -2.82
CA GLY A 193 4.81 -5.00 -3.51
C GLY A 193 5.47 -3.63 -3.68
N SER A 194 6.10 -3.10 -2.64
CA SER A 194 6.87 -1.85 -2.74
C SER A 194 8.06 -1.99 -3.69
N GLN A 195 8.73 -3.15 -3.76
CA GLN A 195 9.79 -3.37 -4.75
C GLN A 195 9.27 -3.38 -6.19
N ILE A 196 8.09 -3.95 -6.43
CA ILE A 196 7.40 -3.84 -7.73
C ILE A 196 7.15 -2.37 -8.07
N GLY A 197 6.56 -1.61 -7.14
CA GLY A 197 6.30 -0.18 -7.32
C GLY A 197 7.56 0.63 -7.65
N LYS A 198 8.67 0.35 -6.95
CA LYS A 198 9.98 0.98 -7.22
C LYS A 198 10.47 0.70 -8.64
N LYS A 199 10.44 -0.57 -9.06
CA LYS A 199 10.92 -0.99 -10.39
C LYS A 199 10.08 -0.38 -11.50
N VAL A 200 8.76 -0.44 -11.38
CA VAL A 200 7.84 0.17 -12.35
C VAL A 200 8.05 1.67 -12.43
N ALA A 201 8.11 2.37 -11.30
CA ALA A 201 8.35 3.80 -11.31
C ALA A 201 9.69 4.17 -11.96
N HIS A 202 10.78 3.46 -11.64
CA HIS A 202 12.06 3.72 -12.29
C HIS A 202 11.98 3.53 -13.80
N ASP A 203 11.32 2.47 -14.28
CA ASP A 203 11.18 2.20 -15.70
C ASP A 203 10.32 3.27 -16.42
N VAL A 204 9.09 3.48 -15.95
CA VAL A 204 8.13 4.45 -16.52
C VAL A 204 8.73 5.85 -16.54
N LEU A 205 9.31 6.28 -15.43
CA LEU A 205 9.82 7.64 -15.28
C LEU A 205 11.14 7.87 -16.01
N ALA A 206 11.92 6.81 -16.27
CA ALA A 206 13.13 6.90 -17.06
C ALA A 206 12.84 6.96 -18.56
N HIS A 207 11.81 6.26 -19.06
CA HIS A 207 11.55 6.12 -20.50
C HIS A 207 10.47 7.03 -21.06
N HIS A 208 9.52 7.48 -20.24
CA HIS A 208 8.34 8.23 -20.71
C HIS A 208 8.25 9.65 -20.17
N PHE A 209 9.00 9.98 -19.12
CA PHE A 209 8.95 11.28 -18.44
C PHE A 209 10.33 11.91 -18.25
N HIS A 210 11.07 12.06 -19.36
CA HIS A 210 12.35 12.77 -19.38
C HIS A 210 12.17 14.26 -19.03
N ASN A 211 13.22 14.86 -18.45
CA ASN A 211 13.27 16.31 -18.26
C ASN A 211 13.07 17.00 -19.62
N ALA A 212 12.28 18.08 -19.65
CA ALA A 212 12.19 18.90 -20.84
C ALA A 212 13.62 19.34 -21.22
N ARG A 213 14.04 19.07 -22.47
CA ARG A 213 15.27 19.66 -22.99
C ARG A 213 15.07 21.18 -22.98
N ARG A 214 15.80 21.87 -22.13
CA ARG A 214 15.88 23.33 -22.13
C ARG A 214 16.67 23.78 -23.35
#